data_AF-A0A556CPQ6-F1
#
_entry.id   AF-A0A556CPQ6-F1
#
_cell.length_a   1.000
_cell.length_b   1.000
_cell.length_c   1.000
_cell.angle_alpha   90.00
_cell.angle_beta   90.00
_cell.angle_gamma   90.00
#
_symmetry.space_group_name_H-M   'P 1'
#
loop_
_entity.id
_entity.type
_entity.pdbx_description
1 polymer ?
#
loop_
_entity_poly.entity_id
_entity_poly.type
_entity_poly.pdbx_seq_one_letter_code
_entity_poly.pdbx_strand_id
1 'polypeptide(L)'
;MKAMVKAFQDDIGLLNELKKQASKGVPKECLHVFAHDDERIDCIVGDATFQPVDIADLAADRYNEEDSELRTVFSGFGFGSEECDGLEAKLANGKLLLVIGQPN
;
A
#
# COMPACT_ATOMS: atom_id res chain seq x y z
N MET A 1 -4.61 6.91 -16.18
CA MET A 1 -5.04 5.49 -16.02
C MET A 1 -5.44 5.31 -14.57
N LYS A 2 -6.52 4.57 -14.26
CA LYS A 2 -6.93 4.38 -12.86
C LYS A 2 -5.91 3.49 -12.14
N ALA A 3 -5.40 3.94 -11.00
CA ALA A 3 -4.54 3.10 -10.18
C ALA A 3 -5.33 1.92 -9.60
N MET A 4 -4.64 0.82 -9.31
CA MET A 4 -5.25 -0.39 -8.78
C MET A 4 -4.99 -0.46 -7.28
N VAL A 5 -6.04 -0.51 -6.46
CA VAL A 5 -5.91 -0.62 -5.00
C VAL A 5 -6.26 -2.01 -4.50
N LYS A 6 -5.48 -2.54 -3.57
CA LYS A 6 -5.72 -3.82 -2.90
C LYS A 6 -5.56 -3.67 -1.40
N ALA A 7 -6.53 -4.22 -0.66
CA ALA A 7 -6.49 -4.24 0.80
C ALA A 7 -6.00 -5.59 1.32
N PHE A 8 -5.10 -5.55 2.28
CA PHE A 8 -4.49 -6.69 2.94
C PHE A 8 -4.68 -6.58 4.44
N GLN A 9 -4.88 -7.71 5.11
CA GLN A 9 -4.99 -7.77 6.56
C GLN A 9 -3.65 -8.14 7.22
N ASP A 10 -2.76 -8.74 6.43
CA ASP A 10 -1.46 -9.25 6.84
C ASP A 10 -0.38 -8.79 5.87
N ASP A 11 0.79 -8.55 6.42
CA ASP A 11 1.95 -8.03 5.72
C ASP A 11 2.51 -9.04 4.70
N ILE A 12 2.36 -10.34 4.97
CA ILE A 12 2.76 -11.42 4.06
C ILE A 12 1.96 -11.35 2.75
N GLY A 13 0.66 -11.07 2.83
CA GLY A 13 -0.20 -10.94 1.65
C GLY A 13 0.22 -9.76 0.78
N LEU A 14 0.51 -8.64 1.42
CA LEU A 14 1.00 -7.41 0.78
C LEU A 14 2.33 -7.66 0.05
N LEU A 15 3.29 -8.27 0.74
CA LEU A 15 4.64 -8.52 0.22
C LEU A 15 4.64 -9.50 -0.95
N ASN A 16 3.79 -10.53 -0.90
CA ASN A 16 3.61 -11.45 -2.01
C ASN A 16 3.02 -10.74 -3.25
N GLU A 17 2.07 -9.82 -3.06
CA GLU A 17 1.55 -9.02 -4.15
C GLU A 17 2.59 -8.05 -4.72
N LEU A 18 3.37 -7.37 -3.88
CA LEU A 18 4.49 -6.51 -4.30
C LEU A 18 5.49 -7.29 -5.16
N LYS A 19 5.93 -8.48 -4.71
CA LYS A 19 6.81 -9.36 -5.50
C LYS A 19 6.18 -9.78 -6.82
N LYS A 20 4.87 -10.05 -6.82
CA LYS A 20 4.14 -10.40 -8.05
C LYS A 20 4.07 -9.23 -9.02
N GLN A 21 3.89 -8.01 -8.52
CA GLN A 21 3.90 -6.78 -9.32
C GLN A 21 5.32 -6.51 -9.88
N ALA A 22 6.35 -6.60 -9.04
CA ALA A 22 7.74 -6.47 -9.48
C ALA A 22 8.11 -7.52 -10.54
N SER A 23 7.67 -8.77 -10.35
CA SER A 23 7.87 -9.86 -11.32
C SER A 23 7.11 -9.63 -12.65
N LYS A 24 6.02 -8.85 -12.63
CA LYS A 24 5.31 -8.42 -13.83
C LYS A 24 5.99 -7.25 -14.54
N GLY A 25 7.07 -6.70 -13.98
CA GLY A 25 7.76 -5.53 -14.51
C GLY A 25 7.15 -4.20 -14.06
N VAL A 26 6.32 -4.19 -13.01
CA VAL A 26 5.84 -2.94 -12.41
C VAL A 26 7.01 -2.32 -11.62
N PRO A 27 7.42 -1.09 -11.93
CA PRO A 27 8.50 -0.44 -11.20
C PRO A 27 8.01 -0.03 -9.81
N LYS A 28 8.92 -0.03 -8.83
CA LYS A 28 8.60 0.29 -7.44
C LYS A 28 8.04 1.71 -7.24
N GLU A 29 8.36 2.63 -8.15
CA GLU A 29 7.81 3.99 -8.20
C GLU A 29 6.29 4.02 -8.44
N CYS A 30 5.72 2.93 -8.94
CA CYS A 30 4.28 2.76 -9.08
C CYS A 30 3.66 1.99 -7.91
N LEU A 31 4.43 1.59 -6.90
CA LEU A 31 3.98 0.79 -5.76
C LEU A 31 3.99 1.65 -4.51
N HIS A 32 2.79 2.01 -4.03
CA HIS A 32 2.60 2.84 -2.85
C HIS A 32 1.84 2.05 -1.79
N VAL A 33 2.34 2.08 -0.55
CA VAL A 33 1.75 1.36 0.57
C VAL A 33 1.18 2.38 1.56
N PHE A 34 -0.06 2.14 1.99
CA PHE A 34 -0.75 2.95 2.98
C PHE A 34 -1.08 2.08 4.18
N ALA A 35 -0.76 2.55 5.38
CA ALA A 35 -1.14 1.92 6.64
C ALA A 35 -1.31 3.00 7.70
N HIS A 36 -2.19 2.75 8.67
CA HIS A 36 -2.44 3.67 9.78
C HIS A 36 -1.59 3.36 11.03
N ASP A 37 -0.85 2.23 11.00
CA ASP A 37 -0.14 1.70 12.16
C ASP A 37 1.36 1.62 11.82
N ASP A 38 2.13 2.55 12.37
CA ASP A 38 3.58 2.72 12.11
C ASP A 38 4.38 1.46 12.50
N GLU A 39 3.93 0.75 13.54
CA GLU A 39 4.60 -0.46 14.06
C GLU A 39 4.54 -1.65 13.10
N ARG A 40 3.57 -1.69 12.17
CA ARG A 40 3.47 -2.78 11.19
C ARG A 40 4.38 -2.62 9.97
N ILE A 41 4.80 -1.39 9.65
CA ILE A 41 5.56 -1.11 8.42
C ILE A 41 7.08 -1.12 8.64
N ASP A 42 7.53 -1.00 9.88
CA ASP A 42 8.97 -0.98 10.23
C ASP A 42 9.61 -2.37 10.17
N CYS A 43 8.85 -3.44 10.43
CA CYS A 43 9.39 -4.80 10.43
C CYS A 43 8.39 -5.83 9.92
N ILE A 44 8.32 -5.99 8.61
CA ILE A 44 7.57 -7.09 7.99
C ILE A 44 8.45 -8.33 8.00
N VAL A 45 8.55 -8.92 9.20
CA VAL A 45 9.16 -10.23 9.40
C VAL A 45 8.19 -11.27 8.84
N GLY A 46 8.33 -11.53 7.53
CA GLY A 46 7.81 -12.76 6.96
C GLY A 46 8.40 -13.93 7.75
N ASP A 47 7.53 -14.88 8.10
CA ASP A 47 7.81 -16.19 8.69
C ASP A 47 9.27 -16.68 8.52
N ALA A 48 9.82 -17.30 9.57
CA ALA A 48 11.23 -17.60 9.90
C ALA A 48 12.15 -18.26 8.83
N THR A 49 11.73 -18.31 7.57
CA THR A 49 12.45 -18.79 6.39
C THR A 49 12.75 -17.70 5.34
N PHE A 50 12.14 -16.51 5.42
CA PHE A 50 12.38 -15.43 4.45
C PHE A 50 13.35 -14.39 4.99
N GLN A 51 14.40 -14.09 4.21
CA GLN A 51 15.30 -12.98 4.49
C GLN A 51 14.46 -11.69 4.63
N PRO A 52 14.77 -10.79 5.59
CA PRO A 52 14.03 -9.56 5.79
C PRO A 52 14.16 -8.72 4.52
N VAL A 53 13.10 -8.71 3.71
CA VAL A 53 12.97 -7.77 2.60
C VAL A 53 12.17 -6.63 3.15
N ASP A 54 12.83 -5.48 3.22
CA ASP A 54 12.19 -4.26 3.63
C ASP A 54 11.13 -3.90 2.59
N ILE A 55 9.89 -3.65 3.02
CA ILE A 55 8.91 -3.03 2.12
C ILE A 55 9.44 -1.68 1.62
N ALA A 56 10.38 -1.04 2.33
CA ALA A 56 11.06 0.17 1.88
C ALA A 56 11.88 -0.06 0.61
N ASP A 57 12.31 -1.29 0.34
CA ASP A 57 13.03 -1.63 -0.89
C ASP A 57 12.05 -1.84 -2.06
N LEU A 58 10.83 -2.31 -1.76
CA LEU A 58 9.82 -2.72 -2.75
C LEU A 58 8.73 -1.67 -3.05
N ALA A 59 8.45 -0.75 -2.13
CA ALA A 59 7.47 0.33 -2.28
C ALA A 59 8.17 1.68 -2.24
N ALA A 60 7.75 2.60 -3.10
CA ALA A 60 8.36 3.93 -3.21
C ALA A 60 7.93 4.87 -2.09
N ASP A 61 6.67 4.81 -1.67
CA ASP A 61 6.12 5.68 -0.64
C ASP A 61 5.31 4.91 0.38
N ARG A 62 5.44 5.34 1.64
CA ARG A 62 4.65 4.89 2.78
C ARG A 62 3.86 6.08 3.28
N TYR A 63 2.56 5.95 3.28
CA TYR A 63 1.66 6.97 3.80
C TYR A 63 1.11 6.49 5.14
N ASN A 64 1.40 7.26 6.19
CA ASN A 64 0.79 7.14 7.52
C ASN A 64 0.10 8.46 7.87
N GLU A 65 -0.62 9.03 6.90
CA GLU A 65 -1.26 10.33 7.05
C GLU A 65 -2.71 10.18 7.52
N GLU A 66 -3.24 11.25 8.11
CA GLU A 66 -4.62 11.33 8.59
C GLU A 66 -5.62 11.32 7.42
N ASP A 67 -6.86 10.90 7.67
CA ASP A 67 -7.94 10.66 6.70
C ASP A 67 -8.06 11.73 5.58
N SER A 68 -7.86 13.00 5.92
CA SER A 68 -7.93 14.14 5.00
C SER A 68 -6.85 14.15 3.92
N GLU A 69 -5.64 13.68 4.22
CA GLU A 69 -4.51 13.69 3.28
C GLU A 69 -4.58 12.47 2.36
N LEU A 70 -4.93 11.30 2.93
CA LEU A 70 -5.24 10.07 2.19
C LEU A 70 -6.24 10.30 1.05
N ARG A 71 -7.31 11.06 1.33
CA ARG A 71 -8.36 11.37 0.36
C ARG A 71 -7.82 12.21 -0.82
N THR A 72 -6.93 13.16 -0.53
CA THR A 72 -6.23 13.97 -1.54
C THR A 72 -5.32 13.11 -2.40
N VAL A 73 -4.53 12.25 -1.76
CA VAL A 73 -3.58 11.36 -2.44
C VAL A 73 -4.34 10.41 -3.38
N PHE A 74 -5.37 9.71 -2.89
CA PHE A 74 -6.20 8.82 -3.70
C PHE A 74 -6.92 9.56 -4.84
N SER A 75 -7.36 10.80 -4.62
CA SER A 75 -7.92 11.62 -5.70
C SER A 75 -6.90 11.87 -6.81
N GLY A 76 -5.63 12.09 -6.47
CA GLY A 76 -4.51 12.19 -7.41
C GLY A 76 -4.25 10.92 -8.22
N PHE A 77 -4.58 9.75 -7.66
CA PHE A 77 -4.55 8.46 -8.37
C PHE A 77 -5.79 8.20 -9.25
N GLY A 78 -6.78 9.11 -9.22
CA GLY A 78 -8.04 8.98 -9.96
C GLY A 78 -9.10 8.15 -9.26
N PHE A 79 -9.01 7.96 -7.94
CA PHE A 79 -10.10 7.40 -7.14
C PHE A 79 -11.16 8.48 -6.84
N GLY A 80 -12.43 8.09 -6.86
CA GLY A 80 -13.54 8.97 -6.48
C GLY A 80 -13.72 9.01 -4.97
N SER A 81 -14.41 10.04 -4.47
CA SER A 81 -14.61 10.27 -3.02
C SER A 81 -15.23 9.05 -2.31
N GLU A 82 -16.21 8.39 -2.92
CA GLU A 82 -16.84 7.18 -2.34
C GLU A 82 -15.86 6.00 -2.22
N GLU A 83 -14.93 5.83 -3.17
CA GLU A 83 -13.90 4.80 -3.05
C GLU A 83 -12.89 5.15 -1.98
N CYS A 84 -12.50 6.43 -1.89
CA CYS A 84 -11.60 6.91 -0.83
C CYS A 84 -12.20 6.63 0.56
N ASP A 85 -13.47 6.96 0.81
CA ASP A 85 -14.15 6.65 2.08
C ASP A 85 -14.14 5.14 2.39
N GLY A 86 -14.32 4.28 1.38
CA GLY A 86 -14.25 2.83 1.57
C GLY A 86 -12.83 2.29 1.82
N LEU A 87 -11.80 2.96 1.34
CA LEU A 87 -10.38 2.64 1.57
C LEU A 87 -9.94 3.13 2.95
N GLU A 88 -10.31 4.34 3.29
CA GLU A 88 -10.12 4.99 4.59
C GLU A 88 -10.71 4.12 5.70
N ALA A 89 -11.97 3.68 5.57
CA ALA A 89 -12.59 2.77 6.53
C ALA A 89 -11.82 1.45 6.69
N LYS A 90 -11.10 0.97 5.67
CA LYS A 90 -10.26 -0.24 5.77
C LYS A 90 -8.97 0.05 6.52
N LEU A 91 -8.32 1.18 6.26
CA LEU A 91 -7.12 1.61 6.99
C LEU A 91 -7.43 1.82 8.46
N ALA A 92 -8.54 2.48 8.79
CA ALA A 92 -9.02 2.67 10.16
C ALA A 92 -9.32 1.35 10.88
N ASN A 93 -9.66 0.29 10.13
CA ASN A 93 -9.81 -1.07 10.67
C ASN A 93 -8.46 -1.81 10.84
N GLY A 94 -7.32 -1.13 10.69
CA GLY A 94 -5.99 -1.71 10.80
C GLY A 94 -5.57 -2.55 9.58
N LYS A 95 -6.19 -2.32 8.41
CA LYS A 95 -5.77 -2.98 7.16
C LYS A 95 -4.67 -2.18 6.47
N LEU A 96 -3.89 -2.89 5.67
CA LEU A 96 -2.88 -2.34 4.78
C LEU A 96 -3.49 -2.14 3.40
N LEU A 97 -3.16 -1.04 2.72
CA LEU A 97 -3.54 -0.84 1.33
C LEU A 97 -2.31 -0.75 0.44
N LEU A 98 -2.36 -1.43 -0.68
CA LEU A 98 -1.40 -1.31 -1.77
C LEU A 98 -2.06 -0.60 -2.93
N VAL A 99 -1.52 0.54 -3.33
CA VAL A 99 -1.89 1.23 -4.56
C VAL A 99 -0.82 0.96 -5.60
N ILE A 100 -1.27 0.50 -6.77
CA ILE A 100 -0.44 0.26 -7.94
C ILE A 100 -0.84 1.23 -9.05
N GLY A 101 0.00 2.21 -9.30
CA GLY A 101 -0.21 3.25 -10.30
C GLY A 101 0.68 4.44 -10.02
N GLN A 102 0.73 5.39 -10.96
CA GLN A 102 1.38 6.68 -10.72
C GLN A 102 0.31 7.73 -10.43
N PRO A 103 0.54 8.63 -9.45
CA PRO A 103 -0.31 9.79 -9.28
C PRO A 103 -0.20 10.67 -10.54
N ASN A 104 -1.31 11.28 -10.92
CA ASN A 104 -1.47 11.98 -12.19
C ASN A 104 -1.22 13.49 -12.06
#